data_AF-A0A9N8Z9U3-F1
#
_entry.id   AF-A0A9N8Z9U3-F1
#
_cell.length_a   1.000
_cell.length_b   1.000
_cell.length_c   1.000
_cell.angle_alpha   90.00
_cell.angle_beta   90.00
_cell.angle_gamma   90.00
#
_symmetry.space_group_name_H-M   'P 1'
#
loop_
_entity.id
_entity.type
_entity.pdbx_description
1 polymer ?
#
loop_
_entity_poly.entity_id
_entity_poly.type
_entity_poly.pdbx_seq_one_letter_code
_entity_poly.pdbx_strand_id
1 'polypeptide(L)'
;MSSGPSSTPSGIVTTEANERLIPSSRRADGSVRRERRVRAGYVPQEDVQNLEALNLVEGDDGQPSGETLTNKPQTEIETARKIRTLEKKLKQADKLKEKADLGETLLPEQQEKVNRSDSWREELDALKKLNNN
;
A
#
# COMPACT_ATOMS: atom_id res chain seq x y z
N MET A 1 30.63 13.91 15.17
CA MET A 1 30.51 12.51 14.70
C MET A 1 30.05 12.58 13.26
N SER A 2 30.92 12.23 12.31
CA SER A 2 30.66 12.42 10.88
C SER A 2 29.86 11.23 10.36
N SER A 3 28.54 11.34 10.28
CA SER A 3 27.73 10.37 9.56
C SER A 3 27.92 10.61 8.07
N GLY A 4 28.83 9.85 7.45
CA GLY A 4 29.00 9.87 6.01
C GLY A 4 27.74 9.39 5.28
N PRO A 5 27.68 9.57 3.95
CA PRO A 5 26.54 9.14 3.16
C PRO A 5 26.31 7.62 3.31
N SER A 6 25.16 7.25 3.89
CA SER A 6 24.77 5.84 4.03
C SER A 6 24.08 5.36 2.75
N SER A 7 24.56 4.25 2.17
CA SER A 7 23.95 3.59 1.02
C SER A 7 23.02 2.46 1.47
N THR A 8 21.84 2.35 0.86
CA THR A 8 20.95 1.19 1.01
C THR A 8 21.40 0.03 0.12
N PRO A 9 20.91 -1.20 0.36
CA PRO A 9 21.12 -2.35 -0.53
C PRO A 9 20.76 -2.10 -1.99
N SER A 10 19.71 -1.32 -2.27
CA SER A 10 19.36 -0.84 -3.62
C SER A 10 20.38 0.12 -4.26
N GLY A 11 21.46 0.47 -3.57
CA GLY A 11 22.44 1.47 -4.02
C GLY A 11 21.90 2.90 -3.98
N ILE A 12 20.86 3.16 -3.18
CA ILE A 12 20.33 4.51 -2.96
C ILE A 12 21.16 5.16 -1.85
N VAL A 13 21.73 6.32 -2.14
CA VAL A 13 22.52 7.10 -1.19
C VAL A 13 21.67 8.23 -0.62
N THR A 14 21.73 8.41 0.69
CA THR A 14 21.11 9.55 1.38
C THR A 14 22.18 10.61 1.64
N THR A 15 21.98 11.82 1.12
CA THR A 15 22.88 12.96 1.32
C THR A 15 22.64 13.64 2.67
N GLU A 16 23.54 14.54 3.07
CA GLU A 16 23.37 15.37 4.27
C GLU A 16 22.12 16.28 4.19
N ALA A 17 21.68 16.61 2.98
CA ALA A 17 20.45 17.37 2.72
C ALA A 17 19.17 16.51 2.81
N ASN A 18 19.28 15.26 3.27
CA ASN A 18 18.19 14.28 3.34
C ASN A 18 17.56 13.96 1.98
N GLU A 19 18.31 14.19 0.89
CA GLU A 19 17.90 13.80 -0.46
C GLU A 19 18.36 12.38 -0.77
N ARG A 20 17.46 11.57 -1.34
CA ARG A 20 17.76 10.20 -1.77
C ARG A 20 18.06 10.18 -3.27
N LEU A 21 19.25 9.70 -3.64
CA LEU A 21 19.69 9.65 -5.03
C LEU A 21 20.43 8.35 -5.36
N ILE A 22 20.36 7.96 -6.63
CA ILE A 22 21.21 6.93 -7.22
C ILE A 22 22.43 7.64 -7.83
N PRO A 23 23.66 7.37 -7.35
CA PRO A 23 24.86 8.07 -7.80
C PRO A 23 25.18 7.79 -9.27
N SER A 24 25.96 8.67 -9.89
CA SER A 24 26.47 8.44 -11.25
C SER A 24 27.31 7.17 -11.32
N SER A 25 27.22 6.44 -12.42
CA SER A 25 27.91 5.15 -12.60
C SER A 25 28.60 5.09 -13.95
N ARG A 26 29.73 4.39 -14.05
CA ARG A 26 30.48 4.21 -15.30
C ARG A 26 30.03 2.94 -16.02
N ARG A 27 29.79 3.07 -17.32
CA ARG A 27 29.51 1.93 -18.22
C ARG A 27 30.80 1.19 -18.59
N ALA A 28 30.66 -0.02 -19.12
CA ALA A 28 31.78 -0.82 -19.60
C ALA A 28 32.54 -0.15 -20.77
N ASP A 29 31.83 0.60 -21.62
CA ASP A 29 32.40 1.41 -22.72
C ASP A 29 33.10 2.70 -22.22
N GLY A 30 33.07 2.95 -20.91
CA GLY A 30 33.69 4.12 -20.29
C GLY A 30 32.79 5.36 -20.18
N SER A 31 31.63 5.39 -20.83
CA SER A 31 30.68 6.50 -20.73
C SER A 31 30.01 6.54 -19.34
N VAL A 32 29.62 7.74 -18.88
CA VAL A 32 29.04 7.95 -17.54
C VAL A 32 27.51 8.03 -17.60
N ARG A 33 26.85 7.27 -16.74
CA ARG A 33 25.42 7.39 -16.43
C ARG A 33 25.25 8.52 -15.42
N ARG A 34 24.38 9.48 -15.74
CA ARG A 34 24.00 10.55 -14.82
C ARG A 34 23.37 9.99 -13.54
N GLU A 35 23.55 10.73 -12.45
CA GLU A 35 22.80 10.51 -11.21
C GLU A 35 21.29 10.69 -11.42
N ARG A 36 20.50 10.05 -10.56
CA ARG A 36 19.03 10.14 -10.60
C ARG A 36 18.48 10.33 -9.19
N ARG A 37 17.64 11.35 -9.01
CA ARG A 37 16.90 11.57 -7.77
C ARG A 37 15.78 10.55 -7.61
N VAL A 38 15.65 10.02 -6.40
CA VAL A 38 14.57 9.11 -6.02
C VAL A 38 13.42 9.93 -5.45
N ARG A 39 12.17 9.57 -5.79
CA ARG A 39 10.99 10.24 -5.26
C ARG A 39 10.92 10.08 -3.73
N ALA A 40 10.50 11.13 -3.03
CA ALA A 40 10.22 11.05 -1.60
C ALA A 40 9.20 9.93 -1.31
N GLY A 41 9.48 9.09 -0.33
CA GLY A 41 8.65 7.93 0.04
C GLY A 41 8.78 6.69 -0.84
N TYR A 42 9.52 6.72 -1.95
CA TYR A 42 9.75 5.51 -2.76
C TYR A 42 10.79 4.59 -2.12
N VAL A 43 10.42 3.34 -1.92
CA VAL A 43 11.27 2.30 -1.35
C VAL A 43 11.20 1.07 -2.26
N PRO A 44 12.33 0.63 -2.83
CA PRO A 44 12.39 -0.61 -3.61
C PRO A 44 12.09 -1.85 -2.75
N GLN A 45 11.53 -2.90 -3.36
CA GLN A 45 11.12 -4.13 -2.66
C GLN A 45 12.25 -4.78 -1.84
N GLU A 46 13.50 -4.69 -2.31
CA GLU A 46 14.69 -5.20 -1.63
C GLU A 46 15.03 -4.42 -0.33
N ASP A 47 14.60 -3.15 -0.22
CA ASP A 47 14.78 -2.32 0.97
C ASP A 47 13.58 -2.43 1.94
N VAL A 48 12.41 -2.92 1.50
CA VAL A 48 11.17 -3.01 2.32
C VAL A 48 11.37 -3.86 3.58
N GLN A 49 12.00 -5.03 3.46
CA GLN A 49 12.21 -5.96 4.58
C GLN A 49 13.21 -5.42 5.61
N ASN A 50 14.19 -4.60 5.18
CA ASN A 50 15.17 -4.00 6.07
C ASN A 50 14.61 -2.76 6.79
N LEU A 51 13.54 -2.15 6.26
CA LEU A 51 12.87 -1.00 6.87
C LEU A 51 11.86 -1.40 7.94
N GLU A 52 11.28 -2.60 7.88
CA GLU A 52 10.44 -3.15 8.96
C GLU A 52 11.20 -3.22 10.29
N ALA A 53 12.52 -3.40 10.25
CA ALA A 53 13.37 -3.42 11.43
C ALA A 53 13.66 -2.02 12.03
N LEU A 54 13.31 -0.92 11.33
CA LEU A 54 13.79 0.42 11.69
C LEU A 54 12.74 1.53 11.82
N ASN A 55 11.48 1.42 11.34
CA ASN A 55 10.49 2.48 11.60
C ASN A 55 9.02 2.03 11.58
N LEU A 56 8.40 2.02 12.77
CA LEU A 56 7.01 2.44 13.01
C LEU A 56 6.91 3.95 12.72
N VAL A 57 6.53 4.39 11.51
CA VAL A 57 5.97 5.74 11.30
C VAL A 57 4.93 5.72 10.18
N GLU A 58 3.78 6.31 10.50
CA GLU A 58 2.56 6.51 9.73
C GLU A 58 2.77 7.06 8.32
N GLY A 59 1.97 6.55 7.38
CA GLY A 59 1.91 7.03 6.00
C GLY A 59 0.86 6.27 5.20
N ASP A 60 -0.31 6.89 5.11
CA ASP A 60 -1.55 6.48 4.46
C ASP A 60 -1.43 6.10 2.97
N ASP A 61 -2.33 5.20 2.56
CA ASP A 61 -2.69 4.77 1.20
C ASP A 61 -1.63 4.09 0.29
N GLY A 62 -1.48 2.77 0.45
CA GLY A 62 -1.00 1.91 -0.64
C GLY A 62 -0.30 0.60 -0.24
N GLN A 63 -0.96 -0.27 0.55
CA GLN A 63 -0.35 -1.52 1.02
C GLN A 63 -0.70 -2.74 0.13
N PRO A 64 0.29 -3.46 -0.45
CA PRO A 64 0.20 -4.91 -0.57
C PRO A 64 0.49 -5.49 0.82
N SER A 65 -0.51 -6.20 1.36
CA SER A 65 -0.54 -6.71 2.74
C SER A 65 0.61 -7.69 3.05
N GLY A 66 1.72 -7.19 3.61
CA GLY A 66 2.66 -7.98 4.40
C GLY A 66 2.07 -8.27 5.77
N GLU A 67 1.89 -9.55 6.10
CA GLU A 67 1.21 -10.05 7.29
C GLU A 67 2.14 -9.99 8.52
N THR A 68 1.80 -9.15 9.50
CA THR A 68 2.45 -9.14 10.80
C THR A 68 2.09 -10.41 11.58
N LEU A 69 3.14 -11.06 12.09
CA LEU A 69 3.14 -12.23 12.95
C LEU A 69 2.30 -12.00 14.22
N THR A 70 1.12 -12.58 14.28
CA THR A 70 0.39 -12.83 15.53
C THR A 70 -0.10 -14.26 15.52
N ASN A 71 0.08 -15.00 16.62
CA ASN A 71 -0.41 -16.36 16.83
C ASN A 71 -1.95 -16.41 16.87
N LYS A 72 -2.60 -16.08 15.76
CA LYS A 72 -4.01 -16.35 15.48
C LYS A 72 -4.08 -17.49 14.47
N PRO A 73 -5.07 -18.39 14.57
CA PRO A 73 -5.24 -19.43 13.56
C PRO A 73 -5.35 -18.78 12.17
N GLN A 74 -4.67 -19.33 11.17
CA GLN A 74 -4.57 -18.74 9.83
C GLN A 74 -5.94 -18.35 9.24
N THR A 75 -6.99 -19.09 9.61
CA THR A 75 -8.39 -18.84 9.24
C THR A 75 -8.91 -17.48 9.73
N GLU A 76 -8.57 -17.04 10.94
CA GLU A 76 -8.99 -15.74 11.48
C GLU A 76 -8.26 -14.57 10.82
N ILE A 77 -7.01 -14.79 10.39
CA ILE A 77 -6.25 -13.77 9.70
C ILE A 77 -6.80 -13.58 8.28
N GLU A 78 -7.15 -14.69 7.61
CA GLU A 78 -7.83 -14.66 6.31
C GLU A 78 -9.22 -14.01 6.39
N THR A 79 -10.03 -14.30 7.41
CA THR A 79 -11.34 -13.65 7.59
C THR A 79 -11.18 -12.16 7.87
N ALA A 80 -10.23 -11.75 8.71
CA ALA A 80 -9.94 -10.33 8.97
C ALA A 80 -9.51 -9.58 7.70
N ARG A 81 -8.69 -10.21 6.85
CA ARG A 81 -8.30 -9.64 5.54
C ARG A 81 -9.48 -9.51 4.57
N LYS A 82 -10.35 -10.53 4.52
CA LYS A 82 -11.58 -10.49 3.71
C LYS A 82 -12.53 -9.41 4.18
N ILE A 83 -12.75 -9.28 5.50
CA ILE A 83 -13.55 -8.20 6.12
C ILE A 83 -13.02 -6.83 5.67
N ARG A 84 -11.72 -6.55 5.85
CA ARG A 84 -11.12 -5.27 5.43
C ARG A 84 -11.30 -4.99 3.93
N THR A 85 -11.20 -6.02 3.11
CA THR A 85 -11.37 -5.90 1.65
C THR A 85 -12.82 -5.58 1.27
N LEU A 86 -13.79 -6.23 1.91
CA LEU A 86 -15.21 -5.98 1.72
C LEU A 86 -15.61 -4.58 2.20
N GLU A 87 -15.10 -4.14 3.37
CA GLU A 87 -15.34 -2.77 3.87
C GLU A 87 -14.86 -1.69 2.87
N LYS A 88 -13.69 -1.89 2.26
CA LYS A 88 -13.17 -0.97 1.23
C LYS A 88 -14.06 -0.95 -0.01
N LYS A 89 -14.55 -2.11 -0.46
CA LYS A 89 -15.47 -2.21 -1.61
C LYS A 89 -16.81 -1.51 -1.32
N LEU A 90 -17.35 -1.66 -0.10
CA LEU A 90 -18.56 -0.98 0.34
C LEU A 90 -18.37 0.54 0.36
N LYS A 91 -17.27 1.04 0.94
CA LYS A 91 -16.97 2.48 0.94
C LYS A 91 -16.90 3.08 -0.48
N GLN A 92 -16.34 2.34 -1.44
CA GLN A 92 -16.31 2.76 -2.84
C GLN A 92 -17.71 2.80 -3.45
N ALA A 93 -18.55 1.80 -3.16
CA ALA A 93 -19.93 1.77 -3.64
C ALA A 93 -20.78 2.88 -3.02
N ASP A 94 -20.61 3.17 -1.72
CA ASP A 94 -21.30 4.27 -1.04
C ASP A 94 -20.91 5.63 -1.62
N LYS A 95 -19.62 5.84 -1.94
CA LYS A 95 -19.16 7.04 -2.63
C LYS A 95 -19.76 7.18 -4.04
N LEU A 96 -19.90 6.08 -4.77
CA LEU A 96 -20.58 6.07 -6.07
C LEU A 96 -22.07 6.40 -5.93
N LYS A 97 -22.73 5.87 -4.89
CA LYS A 97 -24.12 6.18 -4.58
C LYS A 97 -24.33 7.65 -4.19
N GLU A 98 -23.45 8.22 -3.36
CA GLU A 98 -23.50 9.65 -2.99
C GLU A 98 -23.34 10.56 -4.21
N LYS A 99 -22.46 10.19 -5.15
CA LYS A 99 -22.32 10.88 -6.44
C LYS A 99 -23.59 10.79 -7.29
N ALA A 100 -24.27 9.63 -7.26
CA ALA A 100 -25.58 9.44 -7.89
C ALA A 100 -26.61 10.41 -7.33
N ASP A 101 -26.68 10.49 -6.00
CA ASP A 101 -27.62 11.33 -5.27
C ASP A 101 -27.33 12.83 -5.49
N LEU A 102 -26.07 13.18 -5.75
CA LEU A 102 -25.63 14.53 -6.13
C LEU A 102 -25.98 14.90 -7.60
N GLY A 103 -26.57 13.98 -8.36
CA GLY A 103 -26.99 14.20 -9.74
C GLY A 103 -25.92 13.90 -10.79
N GLU A 104 -24.82 13.23 -10.42
CA GLU A 104 -23.86 12.69 -11.38
C GLU A 104 -24.46 11.43 -12.05
N THR A 105 -24.54 11.40 -13.38
CA THR A 105 -25.04 10.23 -14.10
C THR A 105 -24.01 9.10 -14.02
N LEU A 106 -24.33 8.02 -13.32
CA LEU A 106 -23.47 6.84 -13.26
C LEU A 106 -23.56 6.00 -14.52
N LEU A 107 -22.43 5.40 -14.88
CA LEU A 107 -22.38 4.37 -15.91
C LEU A 107 -23.10 3.11 -15.41
N PRO A 108 -23.70 2.30 -16.31
CA PRO A 108 -24.38 1.06 -15.95
C PRO A 108 -23.46 0.10 -15.17
N GLU A 109 -22.18 0.02 -15.52
CA GLU A 109 -21.18 -0.77 -14.77
C GLU A 109 -21.01 -0.28 -13.32
N GLN A 110 -21.08 1.04 -13.09
CA GLN A 110 -20.99 1.60 -11.75
C GLN A 110 -22.28 1.37 -10.96
N GLN A 111 -23.45 1.41 -11.62
CA GLN A 111 -24.72 1.06 -11.01
C GLN A 111 -24.76 -0.41 -10.59
N GLU A 112 -24.24 -1.33 -11.42
CA GLU A 112 -24.07 -2.73 -11.06
C GLU A 112 -23.15 -2.90 -9.85
N LYS A 113 -22.08 -2.08 -9.74
CA LYS A 113 -21.20 -2.07 -8.57
C LYS A 113 -21.93 -1.61 -7.30
N VAL A 114 -22.82 -0.63 -7.40
CA VAL A 114 -23.70 -0.21 -6.29
C VAL A 114 -24.69 -1.32 -5.94
N ASN A 115 -25.33 -1.96 -6.93
CA ASN A 115 -26.25 -3.08 -6.68
C ASN A 115 -25.53 -4.29 -6.03
N ARG A 116 -24.29 -4.57 -6.45
CA ARG A 116 -23.45 -5.62 -5.87
C ARG A 116 -23.00 -5.30 -4.45
N SER A 117 -23.03 -4.04 -4.04
CA SER A 117 -22.66 -3.64 -2.69
C SER A 117 -23.51 -4.32 -1.62
N ASP A 118 -24.79 -4.57 -1.88
CA ASP A 118 -25.68 -5.24 -0.92
C ASP A 118 -25.22 -6.68 -0.65
N SER A 119 -24.84 -7.43 -1.69
CA SER A 119 -24.25 -8.77 -1.50
C SER A 119 -22.92 -8.74 -0.72
N TRP A 120 -22.10 -7.69 -0.89
CA TRP A 120 -20.88 -7.52 -0.10
C TRP A 120 -21.16 -7.16 1.35
N ARG A 121 -22.28 -6.47 1.65
CA ARG A 121 -22.72 -6.19 3.03
C ARG A 121 -23.12 -7.47 3.75
N GLU A 122 -23.89 -8.32 3.09
CA GLU A 122 -24.31 -9.62 3.64
C GLU A 122 -23.10 -10.54 3.90
N GLU A 123 -22.15 -10.61 2.95
CA GLU A 123 -20.91 -11.38 3.11
C GLU A 123 -20.06 -10.83 4.28
N LEU A 124 -19.97 -9.50 4.41
CA LEU A 124 -19.28 -8.86 5.53
C LEU A 124 -19.92 -9.23 6.87
N ASP A 125 -21.25 -9.16 6.97
CA ASP A 125 -21.98 -9.47 8.21
C ASP A 125 -21.83 -10.94 8.59
N ALA A 126 -21.92 -11.85 7.60
CA ALA A 126 -21.68 -13.27 7.80
C ALA A 126 -20.26 -13.56 8.32
N LEU A 127 -19.23 -12.93 7.74
CA LEU A 127 -17.85 -13.07 8.18
C LEU A 127 -17.63 -12.48 9.59
N LYS A 128 -18.27 -11.35 9.91
CA LYS A 128 -18.21 -10.74 11.24
C LYS A 128 -18.88 -11.62 12.29
N LYS A 129 -20.04 -12.20 11.97
CA LYS A 129 -20.77 -13.12 12.85
C LYS A 129 -19.99 -14.40 13.12
N LEU A 130 -19.37 -14.97 12.10
CA LEU A 130 -18.53 -16.18 12.24
C LEU A 130 -17.29 -15.92 13.10
N ASN A 131 -16.72 -14.72 13.04
CA ASN A 131 -15.53 -14.35 13.82
C ASN A 131 -15.83 -13.95 15.28
N ASN A 132 -17.10 -13.70 15.62
CA ASN A 132 -17.53 -13.26 16.95
C ASN A 132 -18.19 -14.39 17.77
N ASN A 133 -18.08 -15.63 17.32
CA ASN A 133 -18.67 -16.82 17.94
C ASN A 133 -17.58 -17.87 18.19
#